data_AF-A0A838F1L2-F1
#
_entry.id   AF-A0A838F1L2-F1
#
_cell.length_a   1.000
_cell.length_b   1.000
_cell.length_c   1.000
_cell.angle_alpha   90.00
_cell.angle_beta   90.00
_cell.angle_gamma   90.00
#
_symmetry.space_group_name_H-M   'P 1'
#
loop_
_entity.id
_entity.type
_entity.pdbx_description
1 polymer ?
#
loop_
_entity_poly.entity_id
_entity_poly.type
_entity_poly.pdbx_seq_one_letter_code
_entity_poly.pdbx_strand_id
1 'polypeptide(L)'
;MIKLRFPFVNLPQEFVILLKSNISVSSSPAPILDLIRSNKALYSILETAFKEFDNGKGLEKVIMALGWANFRERMASVYIYKSIYGDYPGKTDMELVEEIKALETRFADHSVTSFSRLFLLGFYLKMANIEIQQREENKFLEIKIPQELGPMLKLSQGRSERIDWLILILLHLNAELGEKMLMNNLANGKKFEELYALMPKDAQEIMGQNLMAYSASIQEPEVFLYEKV
;
A
#
# COMPACT_ATOMS: atom_id res chain seq x y z
N MET A 1 5.35 -8.22 -24.28
CA MET A 1 5.34 -7.32 -23.11
C MET A 1 4.08 -7.64 -22.32
N ILE A 2 4.20 -8.06 -21.06
CA ILE A 2 3.02 -8.38 -20.23
C ILE A 2 2.37 -7.04 -19.85
N LYS A 3 1.09 -6.86 -20.21
CA LYS A 3 0.34 -5.67 -19.83
C LYS A 3 0.04 -5.74 -18.33
N LEU A 4 0.65 -4.84 -17.56
CA LEU A 4 0.40 -4.71 -16.13
C LEU A 4 -1.07 -4.34 -15.90
N ARG A 5 -1.87 -5.23 -15.30
CA ARG A 5 -3.28 -4.98 -14.97
C ARG A 5 -3.52 -5.20 -13.50
N PHE A 6 -4.04 -4.17 -12.84
CA PHE A 6 -4.32 -4.17 -11.42
C PHE A 6 -5.77 -4.58 -11.17
N PRO A 7 -6.01 -5.58 -10.33
CA PRO A 7 -7.37 -5.92 -9.93
C PRO A 7 -7.91 -4.87 -8.95
N PHE A 8 -9.22 -4.68 -8.96
CA PHE A 8 -9.89 -4.13 -7.79
C PHE A 8 -9.84 -5.15 -6.67
N VAL A 9 -9.46 -4.72 -5.48
CA VAL A 9 -9.42 -5.54 -4.26
C VAL A 9 -10.24 -4.83 -3.20
N ASN A 10 -11.23 -5.51 -2.61
CA ASN A 10 -12.02 -4.94 -1.53
C ASN A 10 -11.23 -4.98 -0.20
N LEU A 11 -10.42 -3.95 0.05
CA LEU A 11 -9.61 -3.86 1.26
C LEU A 11 -10.46 -3.49 2.50
N PRO A 12 -10.07 -3.93 3.72
CA PRO A 12 -10.76 -3.59 4.95
C PRO A 12 -10.77 -2.08 5.20
N GLN A 13 -11.96 -1.49 5.23
CA GLN A 13 -12.15 -0.03 5.26
C GLN A 13 -11.46 0.62 6.45
N GLU A 14 -11.61 0.06 7.65
CA GLU A 14 -11.03 0.60 8.87
C GLU A 14 -9.50 0.62 8.77
N PHE A 15 -8.91 -0.43 8.21
CA PHE A 15 -7.46 -0.50 8.07
C PHE A 15 -6.93 0.51 7.05
N VAL A 16 -7.62 0.64 5.91
CA VAL A 16 -7.31 1.64 4.89
C VAL A 16 -7.40 3.05 5.46
N ILE A 17 -8.42 3.37 6.24
CA ILE A 17 -8.56 4.69 6.90
C ILE A 17 -7.35 4.95 7.80
N LEU A 18 -6.95 3.98 8.64
CA LEU A 18 -5.80 4.16 9.54
C LEU A 18 -4.49 4.37 8.78
N LEU A 19 -4.24 3.60 7.72
CA LEU A 19 -3.00 3.71 6.94
C LEU A 19 -2.88 5.03 6.17
N LYS A 20 -4.01 5.63 5.80
CA LYS A 20 -4.09 6.98 5.18
C LYS A 20 -4.08 8.11 6.19
N SER A 21 -4.35 7.83 7.46
CA SER A 21 -4.43 8.86 8.51
C SER A 21 -3.03 9.29 8.94
N ASN A 22 -2.92 10.56 9.34
CA ASN A 22 -1.73 11.09 9.98
C ASN A 22 -1.67 10.58 11.43
N ILE A 23 -1.06 9.42 11.63
CA ILE A 23 -0.86 8.80 12.93
C ILE A 23 0.63 8.96 13.28
N SER A 24 0.95 9.98 14.07
CA SER A 24 2.33 10.23 14.49
C SER A 24 2.82 9.18 15.49
N VAL A 25 4.13 8.95 15.54
CA VAL A 25 4.77 7.97 16.44
C VAL A 25 4.51 8.27 17.93
N SER A 26 4.09 9.48 18.27
CA SER A 26 3.72 9.94 19.62
C SER A 26 2.21 10.03 19.88
N SER A 27 1.37 9.60 18.94
CA SER A 27 -0.09 9.75 19.08
C SER A 27 -0.66 8.82 20.15
N SER A 28 -1.60 9.35 20.93
CA SER A 28 -2.53 8.57 21.76
C SER A 28 -3.11 7.39 20.96
N PRO A 29 -3.35 6.21 21.57
CA PRO A 29 -4.02 5.09 20.89
C PRO A 29 -5.49 5.38 20.58
N ALA A 30 -6.07 6.47 21.09
CA ALA A 30 -7.49 6.77 20.97
C ALA A 30 -8.01 6.79 19.53
N PRO A 31 -7.39 7.46 18.54
CA PRO A 31 -7.91 7.47 17.16
C PRO A 31 -7.94 6.07 16.53
N ILE A 32 -6.96 5.23 16.86
CA ILE A 32 -6.90 3.83 16.41
C ILE A 32 -8.05 3.04 17.06
N LEU A 33 -8.21 3.18 18.38
CA LEU A 33 -9.22 2.47 19.15
C LEU A 33 -10.64 2.88 18.79
N ASP A 34 -10.90 4.17 18.56
CA ASP A 34 -12.24 4.67 18.21
C ASP A 34 -12.74 4.03 16.91
N LEU A 35 -11.85 3.91 15.93
CA LEU A 35 -12.15 3.25 14.67
C LEU A 35 -12.37 1.74 14.87
N ILE A 36 -11.49 1.05 15.60
CA ILE A 36 -11.62 -0.39 15.83
C ILE A 36 -12.86 -0.72 16.66
N ARG A 37 -13.14 0.04 17.73
CA ARG A 37 -14.29 -0.19 18.63
C ARG A 37 -15.64 0.04 17.96
N SER A 38 -15.68 0.89 16.93
CA SER A 38 -16.88 1.07 16.11
C SER A 38 -17.32 -0.24 15.42
N ASN A 39 -16.35 -1.15 15.18
CA ASN A 39 -16.59 -2.49 14.65
C ASN A 39 -16.31 -3.58 15.72
N LYS A 40 -17.38 -4.01 16.42
CA LYS A 40 -17.28 -5.03 17.50
C LYS A 40 -16.65 -6.35 17.05
N ALA A 41 -16.90 -6.76 15.80
CA ALA A 41 -16.35 -8.00 15.27
C ALA A 41 -14.83 -7.88 15.10
N LEU A 42 -14.37 -6.79 14.48
CA LEU A 42 -12.94 -6.50 14.34
C LEU A 42 -12.25 -6.40 15.70
N TYR A 43 -12.85 -5.72 16.67
CA TYR A 43 -12.30 -5.61 18.02
C TYR A 43 -12.06 -7.00 18.65
N SER A 44 -13.05 -7.89 18.59
CA SER A 44 -12.94 -9.25 19.12
C SER A 44 -11.91 -10.11 18.38
N ILE A 45 -11.79 -9.95 17.06
CA ILE A 45 -10.76 -10.62 16.25
C ILE A 45 -9.36 -10.19 16.71
N LEU A 46 -9.14 -8.88 16.89
CA LEU A 46 -7.84 -8.36 17.29
C LEU A 46 -7.47 -8.71 18.74
N GLU A 47 -8.44 -8.73 19.67
CA GLU A 47 -8.21 -9.22 21.03
C GLU A 47 -7.75 -10.68 21.04
N THR A 48 -8.35 -11.51 20.18
CA THR A 48 -7.98 -12.91 20.04
C THR A 48 -6.59 -13.05 19.43
N ALA A 49 -6.36 -12.41 18.28
CA ALA A 49 -5.10 -12.52 17.54
C ALA A 49 -3.90 -11.93 18.30
N PHE A 50 -4.12 -10.92 19.16
CA PHE A 50 -3.06 -10.22 19.89
C PHE A 50 -2.98 -10.64 21.36
N LYS A 51 -3.65 -11.73 21.75
CA LYS A 51 -3.65 -12.24 23.12
C LYS A 51 -2.24 -12.48 23.69
N GLU A 52 -1.27 -12.80 22.83
CA GLU A 52 0.13 -12.99 23.24
C GLU A 52 0.81 -11.70 23.73
N PHE A 53 0.30 -10.53 23.35
CA PHE A 53 0.77 -9.21 23.81
C PHE A 53 -0.09 -8.64 24.93
N ASP A 54 -1.26 -9.24 25.16
CA ASP A 54 -2.20 -8.77 26.15
C ASP A 54 -1.91 -9.39 27.52
N ASN A 55 -1.31 -8.59 28.41
CA ASN A 55 -1.12 -8.92 29.82
C ASN A 55 -2.42 -8.74 30.64
N GLY A 56 -3.59 -9.02 30.04
CA GLY A 56 -4.92 -8.85 30.64
C GLY A 56 -5.38 -7.40 30.78
N LYS A 57 -4.83 -6.49 29.98
CA LYS A 57 -5.15 -5.05 30.01
C LYS A 57 -5.78 -4.53 28.72
N GLY A 58 -6.09 -5.42 27.79
CA GLY A 58 -6.84 -5.16 26.57
C GLY A 58 -6.04 -4.48 25.46
N LEU A 59 -6.71 -4.30 24.31
CA LEU A 59 -6.10 -3.85 23.05
C LEU A 59 -5.39 -2.48 23.15
N GLU A 60 -5.86 -1.60 24.03
CA GLU A 60 -5.23 -0.28 24.25
C GLU A 60 -3.77 -0.40 24.71
N LYS A 61 -3.51 -1.31 25.65
CA LYS A 61 -2.15 -1.54 26.17
C LYS A 61 -1.29 -2.26 25.16
N VAL A 62 -1.88 -3.13 24.34
CA VAL A 62 -1.22 -3.75 23.20
C VAL A 62 -0.76 -2.70 22.19
N ILE A 63 -1.63 -1.76 21.79
CA ILE A 63 -1.28 -0.65 20.87
C ILE A 63 -0.12 0.16 21.43
N MET A 64 -0.19 0.55 22.72
CA MET A 64 0.89 1.33 23.34
C MET A 64 2.20 0.57 23.46
N ALA A 65 2.17 -0.73 23.73
CA ALA A 65 3.37 -1.56 23.87
C ALA A 65 4.04 -1.81 22.51
N LEU A 66 3.26 -2.06 21.46
CA LEU A 66 3.77 -2.32 20.11
C LEU A 66 4.17 -1.04 19.38
N GLY A 67 3.47 0.08 19.64
CA GLY A 67 3.51 1.26 18.79
C GLY A 67 2.77 1.04 17.47
N TRP A 68 2.46 2.13 16.75
CA TRP A 68 1.67 2.07 15.52
C TRP A 68 2.31 1.17 14.44
N ALA A 69 3.62 1.27 14.25
CA ALA A 69 4.33 0.53 13.21
C ALA A 69 4.17 -1.00 13.35
N ASN A 70 4.40 -1.54 14.54
CA ASN A 70 4.25 -2.98 14.77
C ASN A 70 2.77 -3.40 14.87
N PHE A 71 1.89 -2.52 15.38
CA PHE A 71 0.47 -2.81 15.47
C PHE A 71 -0.18 -2.97 14.10
N ARG A 72 0.07 -2.05 13.16
CA ARG A 72 -0.47 -2.15 11.78
C ARG A 72 0.09 -3.35 11.02
N GLU A 73 1.35 -3.72 11.25
CA GLU A 73 1.95 -4.91 10.63
C GLU A 73 1.23 -6.18 11.08
N ARG A 74 0.98 -6.30 12.38
CA ARG A 74 0.22 -7.41 12.94
C ARG A 74 -1.22 -7.42 12.44
N MET A 75 -1.86 -6.26 12.35
CA MET A 75 -3.21 -6.13 11.80
C MET A 75 -3.27 -6.54 10.32
N ALA A 76 -2.27 -6.17 9.51
CA ALA A 76 -2.15 -6.63 8.13
C ALA A 76 -2.00 -8.15 8.04
N SER A 77 -1.18 -8.77 8.92
CA SER A 77 -1.02 -10.23 8.95
C SER A 77 -2.35 -10.96 9.17
N VAL A 78 -3.21 -10.43 10.05
CA VAL A 78 -4.55 -10.99 10.34
C VAL A 78 -5.44 -10.97 9.10
N TYR A 79 -5.44 -9.88 8.33
CA TYR A 79 -6.23 -9.77 7.09
C TYR A 79 -5.67 -10.62 5.94
N ILE A 80 -4.34 -10.67 5.80
CA ILE A 80 -3.69 -11.51 4.79
C ILE A 80 -3.98 -12.99 5.07
N TYR A 81 -3.85 -13.41 6.33
CA TYR A 81 -4.19 -14.76 6.77
C TYR A 81 -5.64 -15.10 6.43
N LYS A 82 -6.60 -14.22 6.77
CA LYS A 82 -8.02 -14.40 6.42
C LYS A 82 -8.23 -14.58 4.91
N SER A 83 -7.49 -13.85 4.09
CA SER A 83 -7.62 -13.90 2.63
C SER A 83 -7.06 -15.19 2.03
N ILE A 84 -6.01 -15.75 2.64
CA ILE A 84 -5.39 -17.01 2.19
C ILE A 84 -6.19 -18.22 2.68
N TYR A 85 -6.57 -18.24 3.96
CA TYR A 85 -7.09 -19.44 4.62
C TYR A 85 -8.61 -19.42 4.84
N GLY A 86 -9.27 -18.28 4.58
CA GLY A 86 -10.71 -18.15 4.75
C GLY A 86 -11.18 -17.99 6.19
N ASP A 87 -10.29 -17.97 7.20
CA ASP A 87 -10.60 -17.66 8.60
C ASP A 87 -9.55 -16.76 9.30
N TYR A 88 -9.93 -16.09 10.38
CA TYR A 88 -9.01 -15.25 11.15
C TYR A 88 -8.11 -16.08 12.06
N PRO A 89 -6.81 -15.74 12.18
CA PRO A 89 -5.90 -16.55 12.97
C PRO A 89 -6.03 -16.25 14.47
N GLY A 90 -5.74 -17.25 15.30
CA GLY A 90 -5.64 -17.08 16.75
C GLY A 90 -4.35 -16.39 17.23
N LYS A 91 -3.36 -16.21 16.33
CA LYS A 91 -2.09 -15.51 16.58
C LYS A 91 -1.58 -14.87 15.30
N THR A 92 -0.74 -13.85 15.41
CA THR A 92 -0.18 -13.17 14.22
C THR A 92 0.92 -13.98 13.55
N ASP A 93 1.06 -13.82 12.23
CA ASP A 93 2.11 -14.43 11.41
C ASP A 93 2.85 -13.35 10.63
N MET A 94 4.04 -13.00 11.11
CA MET A 94 4.80 -11.88 10.58
C MET A 94 5.46 -12.19 9.23
N GLU A 95 5.61 -13.47 8.85
CA GLU A 95 6.17 -13.84 7.54
C GLU A 95 5.27 -13.32 6.40
N LEU A 96 3.96 -13.21 6.65
CA LEU A 96 2.98 -12.72 5.68
C LEU A 96 3.17 -11.24 5.29
N VAL A 97 3.90 -10.46 6.09
CA VAL A 97 4.05 -9.00 5.90
C VAL A 97 5.47 -8.57 5.54
N GLU A 98 6.45 -9.48 5.47
CA GLU A 98 7.85 -9.13 5.21
C GLU A 98 8.05 -8.41 3.87
N GLU A 99 7.34 -8.83 2.81
CA GLU A 99 7.39 -8.16 1.50
C GLU A 99 6.86 -6.72 1.55
N ILE A 100 5.85 -6.46 2.38
CA ILE A 100 5.27 -5.13 2.59
C ILE A 100 6.29 -4.24 3.31
N LYS A 101 6.92 -4.76 4.35
CA LYS A 101 7.96 -4.07 5.13
C LYS A 101 9.20 -3.77 4.29
N ALA A 102 9.60 -4.70 3.43
CA ALA A 102 10.70 -4.52 2.50
C ALA A 102 10.40 -3.38 1.50
N LEU A 103 9.18 -3.32 0.95
CA LEU A 103 8.75 -2.23 0.08
C LEU A 103 8.78 -0.88 0.80
N GLU A 104 8.24 -0.81 2.01
CA GLU A 104 8.22 0.42 2.78
C GLU A 104 9.63 0.90 3.12
N THR A 105 10.48 0.02 3.63
CA THR A 105 11.88 0.35 3.95
C THR A 105 12.62 0.87 2.73
N ARG A 106 12.39 0.26 1.56
CA ARG A 106 13.04 0.63 0.30
C ARG A 106 12.74 2.06 -0.14
N PHE A 107 11.56 2.59 0.16
CA PHE A 107 11.12 3.91 -0.31
C PHE A 107 10.88 4.92 0.81
N ALA A 108 11.22 4.57 2.06
CA ALA A 108 10.94 5.38 3.25
C ALA A 108 11.44 6.84 3.15
N ASP A 109 12.60 7.05 2.53
CA ASP A 109 13.20 8.38 2.39
C ASP A 109 12.41 9.33 1.48
N HIS A 110 11.51 8.80 0.65
CA HIS A 110 10.65 9.55 -0.27
C HIS A 110 9.23 9.77 0.28
N SER A 111 8.90 9.18 1.43
CA SER A 111 7.58 9.29 2.06
C SER A 111 7.61 10.26 3.23
N VAL A 112 6.52 11.00 3.43
CA VAL A 112 6.28 11.67 4.71
C VAL A 112 6.01 10.61 5.78
N THR A 113 6.72 10.66 6.90
CA THR A 113 6.78 9.60 7.91
C THR A 113 5.51 9.46 8.75
N SER A 114 4.64 10.46 8.75
CA SER A 114 3.38 10.45 9.51
C SER A 114 2.26 9.66 8.85
N PHE A 115 2.45 9.23 7.60
CA PHE A 115 1.50 8.45 6.82
C PHE A 115 2.05 7.06 6.54
N SER A 116 1.19 6.05 6.50
CA SER A 116 1.56 4.67 6.17
C SER A 116 1.21 4.31 4.73
N ARG A 117 1.37 5.25 3.80
CA ARG A 117 0.97 5.10 2.38
C ARG A 117 1.82 4.09 1.62
N LEU A 118 3.13 4.01 1.89
CA LEU A 118 3.96 2.94 1.34
C LEU A 118 3.51 1.55 1.81
N PHE A 119 3.18 1.44 3.08
CA PHE A 119 2.66 0.20 3.65
C PHE A 119 1.28 -0.15 3.06
N LEU A 120 0.41 0.83 2.85
CA LEU A 120 -0.87 0.66 2.16
C LEU A 120 -0.68 0.13 0.74
N LEU A 121 0.27 0.68 -0.02
CA LEU A 121 0.59 0.17 -1.35
C LEU A 121 1.06 -1.28 -1.29
N GLY A 122 2.01 -1.61 -0.40
CA GLY A 122 2.48 -2.97 -0.26
C GLY A 122 1.37 -3.95 0.15
N PHE A 123 0.50 -3.53 1.06
CA PHE A 123 -0.68 -4.30 1.47
C PHE A 123 -1.64 -4.54 0.30
N TYR A 124 -1.95 -3.50 -0.49
CA TYR A 124 -2.75 -3.63 -1.70
C TYR A 124 -2.14 -4.63 -2.69
N LEU A 125 -0.84 -4.52 -3.00
CA LEU A 125 -0.16 -5.41 -3.94
C LEU A 125 -0.17 -6.87 -3.45
N LYS A 126 0.02 -7.09 -2.15
CA LYS A 126 -0.06 -8.43 -1.55
C LYS A 126 -1.45 -9.02 -1.72
N MET A 127 -2.49 -8.26 -1.41
CA MET A 127 -3.88 -8.71 -1.51
C MET A 127 -4.31 -8.91 -2.97
N ALA A 128 -3.85 -8.05 -3.89
CA ALA A 128 -4.06 -8.20 -5.32
C ALA A 128 -3.43 -9.49 -5.86
N ASN A 129 -2.20 -9.81 -5.44
CA ASN A 129 -1.53 -11.05 -5.82
C ASN A 129 -2.26 -12.29 -5.29
N ILE A 130 -2.78 -12.25 -4.06
CA ILE A 130 -3.62 -13.34 -3.51
C ILE A 130 -4.87 -13.54 -4.37
N GLU A 131 -5.56 -12.45 -4.72
CA GLU A 131 -6.77 -12.52 -5.54
C GLU A 131 -6.49 -13.05 -6.96
N ILE A 132 -5.37 -12.64 -7.57
CA ILE A 132 -4.93 -13.15 -8.87
C ILE A 132 -4.61 -14.65 -8.79
N GLN A 133 -3.89 -15.09 -7.77
CA GLN A 133 -3.48 -16.49 -7.59
C GLN A 133 -4.66 -17.43 -7.31
N GLN A 134 -5.73 -16.91 -6.70
CA GLN A 134 -6.98 -17.65 -6.50
C GLN A 134 -7.74 -17.89 -7.80
N ARG A 135 -7.47 -17.11 -8.86
CA ARG A 135 -8.03 -17.33 -10.21
C ARG A 135 -7.11 -18.32 -10.95
N GLU A 136 -7.62 -19.52 -11.28
CA GLU A 136 -6.81 -20.62 -11.80
C GLU A 136 -5.97 -20.28 -13.05
N GLU A 137 -6.44 -19.34 -13.87
CA GLU A 137 -5.81 -18.92 -15.12
C GLU A 137 -4.51 -18.12 -14.93
N ASN A 138 -4.25 -17.59 -13.73
CA ASN A 138 -3.21 -16.57 -13.51
C ASN A 138 -2.23 -16.89 -12.38
N LYS A 139 -2.06 -18.15 -11.99
CA LYS A 139 -1.24 -18.57 -10.84
C LYS A 139 0.22 -18.08 -10.85
N PHE A 140 0.77 -17.76 -12.02
CA PHE A 140 2.16 -17.28 -12.17
C PHE A 140 2.28 -15.77 -12.34
N LEU A 141 1.16 -15.05 -12.42
CA LEU A 141 1.18 -13.60 -12.51
C LEU A 141 1.38 -13.00 -11.13
N GLU A 142 2.35 -12.11 -11.03
CA GLU A 142 2.66 -11.39 -9.80
C GLU A 142 2.93 -9.93 -10.12
N ILE A 143 2.29 -9.06 -9.37
CA ILE A 143 2.50 -7.62 -9.43
C ILE A 143 3.60 -7.29 -8.41
N LYS A 144 4.72 -6.76 -8.92
CA LYS A 144 5.85 -6.28 -8.11
C LYS A 144 6.28 -4.89 -8.57
N ILE A 145 6.83 -4.12 -7.63
CA ILE A 145 7.45 -2.81 -7.90
C ILE A 145 8.92 -3.05 -8.30
N PRO A 146 9.31 -2.83 -9.58
CA PRO A 146 10.65 -3.11 -10.08
C PRO A 146 11.74 -2.32 -9.33
N GLN A 147 12.97 -2.83 -9.28
CA GLN A 147 14.07 -2.21 -8.52
C GLN A 147 14.50 -0.84 -9.10
N GLU A 148 14.29 -0.69 -10.40
CA GLU A 148 14.69 0.44 -11.24
C GLU A 148 13.92 1.74 -10.93
N LEU A 149 12.80 1.65 -10.21
CA LEU A 149 12.04 2.84 -9.79
C LEU A 149 12.73 3.65 -8.67
N GLY A 150 13.64 3.04 -7.91
CA GLY A 150 14.37 3.73 -6.84
C GLY A 150 15.16 4.95 -7.32
N PRO A 151 16.02 4.80 -8.35
CA PRO A 151 16.71 5.91 -8.98
C PRO A 151 15.79 7.04 -9.49
N MET A 152 14.61 6.72 -10.00
CA MET A 152 13.66 7.73 -10.51
C MET A 152 13.08 8.60 -9.39
N LEU A 153 12.72 7.99 -8.26
CA LEU A 153 12.23 8.72 -7.10
C LEU A 153 13.27 9.66 -6.49
N LYS A 154 14.56 9.35 -6.63
CA LYS A 154 15.64 10.26 -6.20
C LYS A 154 15.72 11.56 -7.00
N LEU A 155 15.11 11.61 -8.20
CA LEU A 155 15.02 12.83 -8.99
C LEU A 155 13.88 13.74 -8.51
N SER A 156 12.90 13.21 -7.77
CA SER A 156 11.86 14.03 -7.16
C SER A 156 12.43 14.87 -6.03
N GLN A 157 12.06 16.16 -5.99
CA GLN A 157 12.50 17.07 -4.94
C GLN A 157 11.56 16.98 -3.74
N GLY A 158 11.93 16.18 -2.74
CA GLY A 158 11.25 16.15 -1.45
C GLY A 158 10.58 14.82 -1.12
N ARG A 159 9.76 14.85 -0.05
CA ARG A 159 8.96 13.72 0.40
C ARG A 159 7.52 13.95 -0.02
N SER A 160 6.85 12.89 -0.50
CA SER A 160 5.44 12.96 -0.87
C SER A 160 4.56 12.36 0.23
N GLU A 161 3.43 13.01 0.49
CA GLU A 161 2.36 12.45 1.33
C GLU A 161 1.63 11.30 0.61
N ARG A 162 1.61 11.34 -0.73
CA ARG A 162 0.93 10.40 -1.63
C ARG A 162 1.94 9.61 -2.47
N ILE A 163 3.00 9.16 -1.82
CA ILE A 163 4.11 8.41 -2.44
C ILE A 163 3.68 7.15 -3.18
N ASP A 164 2.60 6.51 -2.74
CA ASP A 164 2.02 5.35 -3.42
C ASP A 164 1.51 5.69 -4.82
N TRP A 165 0.79 6.81 -4.97
CA TRP A 165 0.36 7.31 -6.29
C TRP A 165 1.56 7.60 -7.20
N LEU A 166 2.59 8.25 -6.66
CA LEU A 166 3.81 8.55 -7.40
C LEU A 166 4.51 7.27 -7.89
N ILE A 167 4.63 6.26 -7.04
CA ILE A 167 5.19 4.95 -7.41
C ILE A 167 4.38 4.30 -8.54
N LEU A 168 3.05 4.30 -8.45
CA LEU A 168 2.20 3.69 -9.47
C LEU A 168 2.29 4.43 -10.82
N ILE A 169 2.37 5.76 -10.80
CA ILE A 169 2.58 6.57 -12.00
C ILE A 169 3.93 6.25 -12.64
N LEU A 170 5.02 6.26 -11.85
CA LEU A 170 6.36 5.96 -12.36
C LEU A 170 6.47 4.52 -12.86
N LEU A 171 5.78 3.56 -12.23
CA LEU A 171 5.71 2.18 -12.70
C LEU A 171 5.14 2.09 -14.11
N HIS A 172 4.04 2.79 -14.38
CA HIS A 172 3.40 2.82 -15.69
C HIS A 172 4.26 3.54 -16.74
N LEU A 173 4.81 4.69 -16.39
CA LEU A 173 5.71 5.42 -17.27
C LEU A 173 6.96 4.59 -17.61
N ASN A 174 7.52 3.88 -16.64
CA ASN A 174 8.70 3.06 -16.85
C ASN A 174 8.40 1.84 -17.71
N ALA A 175 7.25 1.19 -17.50
CA ALA A 175 6.84 0.04 -18.29
C ALA A 175 6.69 0.37 -19.78
N GLU A 176 6.29 1.60 -20.11
CA GLU A 176 5.92 2.00 -21.47
C GLU A 176 7.02 2.80 -22.18
N LEU A 177 7.69 3.72 -21.49
CA LEU A 177 8.79 4.52 -22.06
C LEU A 177 10.15 3.82 -21.92
N GLY A 178 10.28 2.91 -20.94
CA GLY A 178 11.54 2.31 -20.55
C GLY A 178 12.40 3.22 -19.66
N GLU A 179 13.25 2.58 -18.86
CA GLU A 179 14.04 3.23 -17.81
C GLU A 179 14.89 4.39 -18.32
N LYS A 180 15.67 4.17 -19.39
CA LYS A 180 16.60 5.18 -19.92
C LYS A 180 15.88 6.43 -20.40
N MET A 181 14.78 6.26 -21.12
CA MET A 181 14.01 7.37 -21.66
C MET A 181 13.33 8.13 -20.52
N LEU A 182 12.70 7.43 -19.58
CA LEU A 182 12.04 8.06 -18.45
C LEU A 182 13.03 8.84 -17.57
N MET A 183 14.16 8.23 -17.20
CA MET A 183 15.21 8.89 -16.42
C MET A 183 15.72 10.17 -17.09
N ASN A 184 15.96 10.14 -18.41
CA ASN A 184 16.39 11.34 -19.14
C ASN A 184 15.31 12.43 -19.13
N ASN A 185 14.03 12.08 -19.32
CA ASN A 185 12.96 13.07 -19.29
C ASN A 185 12.77 13.67 -17.89
N LEU A 186 12.83 12.87 -16.83
CA LEU A 186 12.77 13.33 -15.45
C LEU A 186 13.95 14.25 -15.09
N ALA A 187 15.16 13.89 -15.51
CA ALA A 187 16.36 14.73 -15.30
C ALA A 187 16.27 16.09 -16.02
N ASN A 188 15.55 16.15 -17.15
CA ASN A 188 15.26 17.39 -17.87
C ASN A 188 14.06 18.17 -17.28
N GLY A 189 13.47 17.71 -16.18
CA GLY A 189 12.38 18.40 -15.48
C GLY A 189 11.04 18.34 -16.21
N LYS A 190 10.83 17.34 -17.08
CA LYS A 190 9.52 17.15 -17.73
C LYS A 190 8.46 16.79 -16.70
N LYS A 191 7.30 17.41 -16.84
CA LYS A 191 6.15 17.18 -15.96
C LYS A 191 5.36 15.93 -16.37
N PHE A 192 4.45 15.53 -15.50
CA PHE A 192 3.55 14.39 -15.73
C PHE A 192 2.82 14.48 -17.07
N GLU A 193 2.24 15.63 -17.43
CA GLU A 193 1.44 15.78 -18.65
C GLU A 193 2.27 15.54 -19.91
N GLU A 194 3.53 15.99 -19.89
CA GLU A 194 4.48 15.79 -20.99
C GLU A 194 4.89 14.32 -21.11
N LEU A 195 5.13 13.66 -19.97
CA LEU A 195 5.48 12.23 -19.91
C LEU A 195 4.31 11.35 -20.35
N TYR A 196 3.09 11.67 -19.88
CA TYR A 196 1.87 10.97 -20.22
C TYR A 196 1.55 11.08 -21.72
N ALA A 197 1.78 12.25 -22.32
CA ALA A 197 1.59 12.46 -23.75
C ALA A 197 2.53 11.61 -24.64
N LEU A 198 3.67 11.14 -24.11
CA LEU A 198 4.59 10.24 -24.82
C LEU A 198 4.10 8.78 -24.84
N MET A 199 3.16 8.42 -23.96
CA MET A 199 2.62 7.07 -23.91
C MET A 199 1.63 6.82 -25.06
N PRO A 200 1.61 5.60 -25.64
CA PRO A 200 0.54 5.19 -26.53
C PRO A 200 -0.84 5.29 -25.87
N LYS A 201 -1.91 5.55 -26.64
CA LYS A 201 -3.27 5.68 -26.09
C LYS A 201 -3.74 4.44 -25.33
N ASP A 202 -3.43 3.24 -25.83
CA ASP A 202 -3.76 1.99 -25.14
C ASP A 202 -3.07 1.89 -23.78
N ALA A 203 -1.84 2.39 -23.67
CA ALA A 203 -1.07 2.39 -22.44
C ALA A 203 -1.61 3.42 -21.44
N GLN A 204 -2.00 4.60 -21.93
CA GLN A 204 -2.71 5.61 -21.15
C GLN A 204 -4.01 5.06 -20.57
N GLU A 205 -4.80 4.32 -21.37
CA GLU A 205 -6.03 3.68 -20.91
C GLU A 205 -5.77 2.64 -19.82
N ILE A 206 -4.76 1.78 -20.01
CA ILE A 206 -4.35 0.78 -19.01
C ILE A 206 -3.92 1.45 -17.70
N MET A 207 -3.12 2.50 -17.79
CA MET A 207 -2.72 3.29 -16.62
C MET A 207 -3.95 3.86 -15.90
N GLY A 208 -4.88 4.48 -16.64
CA GLY A 208 -6.12 5.00 -16.07
C GLY A 208 -6.94 3.91 -15.36
N GLN A 209 -7.11 2.74 -15.98
CA GLN A 209 -7.81 1.59 -15.41
C GLN A 209 -7.16 1.11 -14.11
N ASN A 210 -5.83 0.99 -14.10
CA ASN A 210 -5.09 0.54 -12.91
C ASN A 210 -5.15 1.55 -11.77
N LEU A 211 -5.04 2.85 -12.07
CA LEU A 211 -5.16 3.90 -11.08
C LEU A 211 -6.58 3.95 -10.49
N MET A 212 -7.62 3.76 -11.30
CA MET A 212 -8.99 3.63 -10.82
C MET A 212 -9.20 2.37 -9.96
N ALA A 213 -8.64 1.23 -10.36
CA ALA A 213 -8.71 0.00 -9.58
C ALA A 213 -8.06 0.17 -8.20
N TYR A 214 -6.89 0.80 -8.16
CA TYR A 214 -6.22 1.13 -6.90
C TYR A 214 -7.05 2.11 -6.05
N SER A 215 -7.50 3.23 -6.62
CA SER A 215 -8.34 4.23 -5.93
C SER A 215 -9.59 3.60 -5.33
N ALA A 216 -10.30 2.76 -6.09
CA ALA A 216 -11.47 2.05 -5.60
C ALA A 216 -11.11 1.10 -4.45
N SER A 217 -9.99 0.38 -4.55
CA SER A 217 -9.53 -0.56 -3.53
C SER A 217 -9.17 0.15 -2.21
N ILE A 218 -8.56 1.34 -2.29
CA ILE A 218 -8.22 2.16 -1.12
C ILE A 218 -9.31 3.17 -0.76
N GLN A 219 -10.48 3.11 -1.41
CA GLN A 219 -11.63 3.97 -1.15
C GLN A 219 -11.25 5.46 -1.15
N GLU A 220 -10.51 5.88 -2.18
CA GLU A 220 -10.05 7.25 -2.35
C GLU A 220 -10.68 7.86 -3.59
N PRO A 221 -11.56 8.85 -3.45
CA PRO A 221 -12.29 9.43 -4.58
C PRO A 221 -11.42 10.31 -5.48
N GLU A 222 -10.27 10.79 -5.00
CA GLU A 222 -9.37 11.69 -5.73
C GLU A 222 -8.10 10.98 -6.20
N VAL A 223 -8.04 10.67 -7.51
CA VAL A 223 -6.98 9.87 -8.14
C VAL A 223 -5.75 10.70 -8.54
N PHE A 224 -5.92 12.01 -8.77
CA PHE A 224 -4.88 12.82 -9.40
C PHE A 224 -4.04 13.61 -8.40
N LEU A 225 -2.73 13.41 -8.46
CA LEU A 225 -1.74 14.29 -7.84
C LEU A 225 -1.74 15.61 -8.61
N TYR A 226 -2.04 16.72 -7.93
CA TYR A 226 -1.75 18.06 -8.45
C TYR A 226 -0.32 18.52 -8.14
N GLU A 227 0.48 17.66 -7.50
CA GLU A 227 1.88 17.92 -7.16
C GLU A 227 2.79 17.69 -8.37
N LYS A 228 3.88 18.47 -8.45
CA LYS A 228 4.93 18.23 -9.45
C LYS A 228 5.55 16.86 -9.21
N VAL A 229 5.57 16.02 -10.24
CA VAL A 229 6.40 14.81 -10.31
C VAL A 229 7.87 15.21 -10.32
#